data_AF-A0A9P5IYL0-F1
#
_entry.id   AF-A0A9P5IYL0-F1
#
_cell.length_a   1.000
_cell.length_b   1.000
_cell.length_c   1.000
_cell.angle_alpha   90.00
_cell.angle_beta   90.00
_cell.angle_gamma   90.00
#
_symmetry.space_group_name_H-M   'P 1'
#
loop_
_entity.id
_entity.type
_entity.pdbx_description
1 polymer ?
#
loop_
_entity_poly.entity_id
_entity_poly.type
_entity_poly.pdbx_seq_one_letter_code
_entity_poly.pdbx_strand_id
1 'polypeptide(L)'
;MRSPHAVILNVHQEQQKSKVDLRIQKLRCADQSSLDSKKACHKSTRLELLDELTAFASHIDPSSPTRVLILTGVAGCGKTAIAQSIAQQFDHLDWGHPRLGACFNFSVQSEDRRTIRLLFSTIASTLSTLDPKLAASIADALELQPTLASSASFTDQFCKLVEGPLCEFASSTPYPIAIVLDALDE
;
A
#
# COMPACT_ATOMS: atom_id res chain seq x y z
N MET A 1 52.25 4.57 10.20
CA MET A 1 51.65 3.32 9.68
C MET A 1 50.17 3.57 9.47
N ARG A 2 49.65 3.47 8.23
CA ARG A 2 48.21 3.60 7.94
C ARG A 2 47.58 2.21 7.93
N SER A 3 46.54 2.01 8.74
CA SER A 3 45.78 0.76 8.77
C SER A 3 45.03 0.57 7.45
N PRO A 4 45.03 -0.62 6.83
CA PRO A 4 44.17 -0.87 5.68
C PRO A 4 42.72 -0.93 6.16
N HIS A 5 41.87 -0.08 5.59
CA HIS A 5 40.42 -0.18 5.75
C HIS A 5 39.88 -1.06 4.60
N ALA A 6 39.29 -2.20 4.94
CA ALA A 6 38.58 -3.04 3.99
C ALA A 6 37.11 -2.58 3.92
N VAL A 7 36.63 -2.32 2.71
CA VAL A 7 35.20 -2.08 2.43
C VAL A 7 34.65 -3.36 1.82
N ILE A 8 33.76 -4.04 2.53
CA ILE A 8 33.04 -5.21 2.01
C ILE A 8 31.76 -4.68 1.35
N LEU A 9 31.73 -4.68 0.02
CA LEU A 9 30.51 -4.41 -0.75
C LEU A 9 29.81 -5.74 -1.03
N ASN A 10 28.57 -5.88 -0.58
CA ASN A 10 27.79 -7.09 -0.79
C ASN A 10 27.09 -7.04 -2.17
N VAL A 11 27.85 -7.28 -3.22
CA VAL A 11 27.40 -7.14 -4.64
C VAL A 11 26.20 -8.05 -4.97
N HIS A 12 26.04 -9.17 -4.27
CA HIS A 12 24.96 -10.13 -4.55
C HIS A 12 23.56 -9.62 -4.12
N GLN A 13 23.49 -8.84 -3.04
CA GLN A 13 22.23 -8.22 -2.59
C GLN A 13 21.83 -7.06 -3.50
N GLU A 14 22.79 -6.26 -3.96
CA GLU A 14 22.52 -5.16 -4.90
C GLU A 14 22.00 -5.67 -6.26
N GLN A 15 22.54 -6.78 -6.77
CA GLN A 15 22.05 -7.36 -8.03
C GLN A 15 20.64 -7.95 -7.92
N GLN A 16 20.29 -8.58 -6.79
CA GLN A 16 18.92 -9.07 -6.58
C GLN A 16 17.93 -7.92 -6.44
N LYS A 17 18.27 -6.89 -5.65
CA LYS A 17 17.46 -5.68 -5.50
C LYS A 17 17.21 -5.00 -6.85
N SER A 18 18.25 -4.83 -7.66
CA SER A 18 18.13 -4.24 -9.00
C SER A 18 17.19 -5.02 -9.92
N LYS A 19 17.22 -6.37 -9.89
CA LYS A 19 16.29 -7.19 -10.69
C LYS A 19 14.84 -7.07 -10.24
N VAL A 20 14.61 -7.03 -8.91
CA VAL A 20 13.28 -6.84 -8.32
C VAL A 20 12.72 -5.48 -8.73
N ASP A 21 13.51 -4.41 -8.59
CA ASP A 21 13.12 -3.05 -8.96
C ASP A 21 12.74 -2.96 -10.45
N LEU A 22 13.53 -3.57 -11.35
CA LEU A 22 13.26 -3.59 -12.80
C LEU A 22 11.95 -4.32 -13.15
N ARG A 23 11.53 -5.30 -12.35
CA ARG A 23 10.26 -6.02 -12.56
C ARG A 23 9.08 -5.18 -12.09
N ILE A 24 9.19 -4.59 -10.90
CA ILE A 24 8.16 -3.71 -10.34
C ILE A 24 7.94 -2.49 -11.24
N GLN A 25 8.99 -1.93 -11.84
CA GLN A 25 8.89 -0.81 -12.81
C GLN A 25 8.03 -1.12 -14.04
N LYS A 26 7.69 -2.39 -14.32
CA LYS A 26 6.73 -2.75 -15.37
C LYS A 26 5.28 -2.40 -15.00
N LEU A 27 4.97 -2.27 -13.71
CA LEU A 27 3.65 -1.87 -13.24
C LEU A 27 3.41 -0.41 -13.60
N ARG A 28 2.35 -0.16 -14.36
CA ARG A 28 1.82 1.19 -14.51
C ARG A 28 1.10 1.57 -13.23
N CYS A 29 1.45 2.71 -12.65
CA CYS A 29 0.84 3.23 -11.45
C CYS A 29 0.10 4.51 -11.79
N ALA A 30 -1.03 4.75 -11.10
CA ALA A 30 -1.62 6.08 -11.09
C ALA A 30 -0.65 7.06 -10.41
N ASP A 31 -0.81 8.35 -10.70
CA ASP A 31 0.02 9.41 -10.12
C ASP A 31 0.14 9.24 -8.58
N GLN A 32 1.39 9.23 -8.10
CA GLN A 32 1.78 8.72 -6.77
C GLN A 32 1.29 9.58 -5.60
N SER A 33 0.59 10.69 -5.84
CA SER A 33 0.08 11.60 -4.81
C SER A 33 -1.35 11.28 -4.37
N SER A 34 -1.61 10.01 -4.03
CA SER A 34 -2.90 9.63 -3.44
C SER A 34 -3.02 10.02 -1.97
N LEU A 35 -1.89 10.19 -1.27
CA LEU A 35 -1.83 10.75 0.08
C LEU A 35 -1.58 12.27 0.00
N ASP A 36 -2.51 13.05 0.52
CA ASP A 36 -2.43 14.52 0.55
C ASP A 36 -2.75 15.04 1.95
N SER A 37 -1.72 15.56 2.62
CA SER A 37 -1.85 16.11 3.97
C SER A 37 -2.75 17.31 4.09
N LYS A 38 -3.01 18.02 2.99
CA LYS A 38 -3.94 19.14 2.96
C LYS A 38 -5.40 18.69 2.96
N LYS A 39 -5.66 17.43 2.58
CA LYS A 39 -7.02 16.86 2.56
C LYS A 39 -7.40 16.15 3.84
N ALA A 40 -6.47 15.92 4.78
CA ALA A 40 -6.79 15.32 6.07
C ALA A 40 -7.64 16.24 6.95
N CYS A 41 -8.22 15.66 8.00
CA CYS A 41 -8.96 16.40 9.01
C CYS A 41 -8.07 17.49 9.62
N HIS A 42 -8.68 18.63 9.95
CA HIS A 42 -8.00 19.64 10.74
C HIS A 42 -7.53 19.04 12.06
N LYS A 43 -6.34 19.48 12.50
CA LYS A 43 -5.76 19.07 13.78
C LYS A 43 -6.80 19.24 14.90
N SER A 44 -6.86 18.25 15.80
CA SER A 44 -7.77 18.24 16.95
C SER A 44 -9.26 18.13 16.62
N THR A 45 -9.63 17.71 15.40
CA THR A 45 -11.02 17.40 15.04
C THR A 45 -11.21 15.90 14.84
N ARG A 46 -12.42 15.39 15.12
CA ARG A 46 -12.84 13.99 14.91
C ARG A 46 -11.94 12.93 15.58
N LEU A 47 -11.27 13.31 16.66
CA LEU A 47 -10.29 12.46 17.34
C LEU A 47 -10.89 11.12 17.75
N GLU A 48 -12.05 11.13 18.43
CA GLU A 48 -12.72 9.90 18.89
C GLU A 48 -12.99 8.93 17.74
N LEU A 49 -13.48 9.44 16.60
CA LEU A 49 -13.74 8.62 15.41
C LEU A 49 -12.42 8.11 14.79
N LEU A 50 -11.39 8.95 14.69
CA LEU A 50 -10.10 8.54 14.14
C LEU A 50 -9.43 7.48 15.02
N ASP A 51 -9.55 7.60 16.34
CA ASP A 51 -9.04 6.64 17.31
C ASP A 51 -9.78 5.30 17.20
N GLU A 52 -11.12 5.32 17.07
CA GLU A 52 -11.93 4.13 16.85
C GLU A 52 -11.53 3.40 15.57
N LEU A 53 -11.43 4.13 14.45
CA LEU A 53 -11.04 3.57 13.16
C LEU A 53 -9.61 3.03 13.15
N THR A 54 -8.69 3.72 13.83
CA THR A 54 -7.30 3.28 14.00
C THR A 54 -7.22 2.02 14.85
N ALA A 55 -7.98 1.95 15.94
CA ALA A 55 -8.06 0.77 16.78
C ALA A 55 -8.62 -0.42 16.00
N PHE A 56 -9.68 -0.21 15.21
CA PHE A 56 -10.23 -1.23 14.32
C PHE A 56 -9.16 -1.75 13.34
N ALA A 57 -8.48 -0.85 12.63
CA ALA A 57 -7.50 -1.21 11.60
C ALA A 57 -6.21 -1.80 12.18
N SER A 58 -5.89 -1.52 13.44
CA SER A 58 -4.71 -2.05 14.13
C SER A 58 -4.95 -3.41 14.80
N HIS A 59 -6.20 -3.81 14.99
CA HIS A 59 -6.54 -5.02 15.72
C HIS A 59 -6.45 -6.27 14.83
N ILE A 60 -5.52 -7.17 15.18
CA ILE A 60 -5.43 -8.52 14.60
C ILE A 60 -6.39 -9.46 15.33
N ASP A 61 -7.34 -10.04 14.62
CA ASP A 61 -8.22 -11.08 15.16
C ASP A 61 -7.91 -12.41 14.45
N PRO A 62 -7.36 -13.39 15.18
CA PRO A 62 -7.04 -14.70 14.61
C PRO A 62 -8.26 -15.43 14.01
N SER A 63 -9.48 -15.08 14.43
CA SER A 63 -10.72 -15.67 13.94
C SER A 63 -11.31 -14.93 12.73
N SER A 64 -10.83 -13.74 12.41
CA SER A 64 -11.28 -12.90 11.30
C SER A 64 -10.09 -12.22 10.63
N PRO A 65 -9.38 -12.93 9.73
CA PRO A 65 -8.14 -12.43 9.13
C PRO A 65 -8.36 -11.27 8.16
N THR A 66 -9.59 -11.13 7.62
CA THR A 66 -9.93 -10.06 6.67
C THR A 66 -10.97 -9.12 7.28
N ARG A 67 -10.61 -7.84 7.35
CA ARG A 67 -11.43 -6.79 7.96
C ARG A 67 -11.66 -5.68 6.95
N VAL A 68 -12.92 -5.45 6.59
CA VAL A 68 -13.33 -4.34 5.74
C VAL A 68 -14.18 -3.39 6.56
N LEU A 69 -13.79 -2.11 6.58
CA LEU A 69 -14.59 -1.04 7.16
C LEU A 69 -15.06 -0.13 6.04
N ILE A 70 -16.37 0.10 5.96
CA ILE A 70 -16.98 1.00 4.98
C ILE A 70 -17.46 2.24 5.73
N LEU A 71 -16.81 3.37 5.47
CA LEU A 71 -17.24 4.67 5.99
C LEU A 71 -18.33 5.25 5.10
N THR A 72 -19.56 5.30 5.62
CA THR A 72 -20.72 5.88 4.93
C THR A 72 -21.13 7.22 5.55
N GLY A 73 -21.81 8.06 4.78
CA GLY A 73 -22.29 9.35 5.24
C GLY A 73 -22.68 10.27 4.09
N VAL A 74 -23.41 11.34 4.41
CA VAL A 74 -23.89 12.30 3.42
C VAL A 74 -22.75 12.99 2.66
N ALA A 75 -23.06 13.54 1.49
CA ALA A 75 -22.10 14.34 0.74
C ALA A 75 -21.58 15.52 1.58
N GLY A 76 -20.30 15.84 1.45
CA GLY A 76 -19.67 16.93 2.20
C GLY A 76 -19.38 16.65 3.68
N CYS A 77 -19.72 15.48 4.24
CA CYS A 77 -19.39 15.17 5.63
C CYS A 77 -17.90 14.89 5.87
N GLY A 78 -17.02 15.03 4.86
CA GLY A 78 -15.57 14.89 5.01
C GLY A 78 -15.07 13.45 5.13
N LYS A 79 -15.70 12.49 4.43
CA LYS A 79 -15.25 11.09 4.37
C LYS A 79 -13.81 10.96 3.85
N THR A 80 -13.51 11.64 2.74
CA THR A 80 -12.15 11.78 2.19
C THR A 80 -11.17 12.30 3.23
N ALA A 81 -11.57 13.28 4.04
CA ALA A 81 -10.69 13.83 5.07
C ALA A 81 -10.38 12.82 6.18
N ILE A 82 -11.36 12.00 6.57
CA ILE A 82 -11.14 10.89 7.49
C ILE A 82 -10.21 9.84 6.86
N ALA A 83 -10.48 9.42 5.62
CA ALA A 83 -9.65 8.44 4.90
C ALA A 83 -8.17 8.90 4.81
N GLN A 84 -7.94 10.16 4.47
CA GLN A 84 -6.60 10.76 4.40
C GLN A 84 -5.91 10.84 5.78
N SER A 85 -6.68 11.09 6.84
CA SER A 85 -6.15 11.12 8.21
C SER A 85 -5.73 9.73 8.67
N ILE A 86 -6.55 8.71 8.41
CA ILE A 86 -6.22 7.31 8.71
C ILE A 86 -4.99 6.89 7.91
N ALA A 87 -4.94 7.19 6.61
CA ALA A 87 -3.78 6.87 5.79
C ALA A 87 -2.49 7.47 6.37
N GLN A 88 -2.52 8.74 6.81
CA GLN A 88 -1.37 9.38 7.46
C GLN A 88 -0.97 8.70 8.76
N GLN A 89 -1.92 8.36 9.62
CA GLN A 89 -1.65 7.67 10.89
C GLN A 89 -0.92 6.34 10.69
N PHE A 90 -1.23 5.63 9.59
CA PHE A 90 -0.58 4.37 9.24
C PHE A 90 0.72 4.56 8.43
N ASP A 91 0.93 5.71 7.81
CA ASP A 91 2.21 6.06 7.14
C ASP A 91 3.28 6.48 8.16
N HIS A 92 2.88 6.93 9.35
CA HIS A 92 3.79 7.40 10.39
C HIS A 92 4.64 6.27 11.02
N LEU A 93 5.93 6.57 11.26
CA LEU A 93 6.92 5.67 11.83
C LEU A 93 6.80 5.42 13.33
N ASP A 94 5.89 6.12 14.02
CA ASP A 94 5.70 5.98 15.48
C ASP A 94 5.28 4.56 15.89
N TRP A 95 4.80 3.76 14.93
CA TRP A 95 4.49 2.34 15.07
C TRP A 95 5.70 1.40 14.92
N GLY A 96 6.91 1.95 14.82
CA GLY A 96 8.17 1.25 14.56
C GLY A 96 8.47 1.05 13.08
N HIS A 97 7.43 0.91 12.25
CA HIS A 97 7.49 0.76 10.80
C HIS A 97 6.22 1.38 10.16
N PRO A 98 6.29 1.88 8.91
CA PRO A 98 5.07 2.27 8.19
C PRO A 98 4.18 1.05 8.01
N ARG A 99 2.87 1.24 8.16
CA ARG A 99 1.84 0.20 8.02
C ARG A 99 0.82 0.54 6.94
N LEU A 100 0.92 1.71 6.30
CA LEU A 100 0.14 2.05 5.12
C LEU A 100 0.69 1.29 3.91
N GLY A 101 -0.04 0.28 3.45
CA GLY A 101 0.32 -0.47 2.25
C GLY A 101 0.00 0.28 0.97
N ALA A 102 -1.12 1.01 0.95
CA ALA A 102 -1.50 1.90 -0.14
C ALA A 102 -2.59 2.87 0.29
N CYS A 103 -2.61 4.04 -0.35
CA CYS A 103 -3.77 4.92 -0.38
C CYS A 103 -4.15 5.14 -1.84
N PHE A 104 -5.41 5.00 -2.20
CA PHE A 104 -5.91 5.27 -3.54
C PHE A 104 -7.24 6.02 -3.45
N ASN A 105 -7.30 7.17 -4.12
CA ASN A 105 -8.50 7.99 -4.17
C ASN A 105 -9.00 8.05 -5.61
N PHE A 106 -10.19 7.52 -5.86
CA PHE A 106 -10.83 7.62 -7.16
C PHE A 106 -11.15 9.08 -7.47
N SER A 107 -11.07 9.44 -8.75
CA SER A 107 -11.29 10.84 -9.15
C SER A 107 -11.67 10.91 -10.62
N VAL A 108 -12.87 11.42 -10.91
CA VAL A 108 -13.34 11.67 -12.29
C VAL A 108 -12.41 12.61 -13.07
N GLN A 109 -11.72 13.50 -12.35
CA GLN A 109 -10.78 14.48 -12.92
C GLN A 109 -9.42 13.89 -13.33
N SER A 110 -9.16 12.61 -13.03
CA SER A 110 -7.87 11.95 -13.24
C SER A 110 -8.08 10.69 -14.06
N GLU A 111 -7.60 10.65 -15.30
CA GLU A 111 -7.80 9.48 -16.18
C GLU A 111 -7.29 8.18 -15.54
N ASP A 112 -6.16 8.27 -14.84
CA ASP A 112 -5.51 7.14 -14.16
C ASP A 112 -6.27 6.65 -12.93
N ARG A 113 -7.05 7.53 -12.28
CA ARG A 113 -7.80 7.23 -11.04
C ARG A 113 -9.31 7.19 -11.21
N ARG A 114 -9.80 7.40 -12.43
CA ARG A 114 -11.23 7.34 -12.75
C ARG A 114 -11.80 5.92 -12.74
N THR A 115 -10.94 4.91 -12.87
CA THR A 115 -11.38 3.51 -12.95
C THR A 115 -10.44 2.60 -12.17
N ILE A 116 -10.87 1.36 -11.93
CA ILE A 116 -10.06 0.34 -11.26
C ILE A 116 -8.82 -0.09 -12.05
N ARG A 117 -8.67 0.38 -13.30
CA ARG A 117 -7.63 -0.06 -14.24
C ARG A 117 -6.21 -0.06 -13.68
N LEU A 118 -5.88 0.94 -12.87
CA LEU A 118 -4.56 1.09 -12.25
C LEU A 118 -4.58 0.85 -10.74
N LEU A 119 -5.71 0.46 -10.16
CA LEU A 119 -5.85 0.31 -8.71
C LEU A 119 -4.85 -0.72 -8.17
N PHE A 120 -4.94 -1.97 -8.63
CA PHE A 120 -4.14 -3.06 -8.08
C PHE A 120 -2.66 -2.96 -8.41
N SER A 121 -2.32 -2.42 -9.59
CA SER A 121 -0.92 -2.14 -9.94
C SER A 121 -0.33 -1.01 -9.08
N THR A 122 -1.12 0.02 -8.77
CA THR A 122 -0.70 1.09 -7.85
C THR A 122 -0.54 0.57 -6.42
N ILE A 123 -1.48 -0.25 -5.94
CA ILE A 123 -1.38 -0.89 -4.63
C ILE A 123 -0.13 -1.78 -4.57
N ALA A 124 0.08 -2.66 -5.54
CA ALA A 124 1.23 -3.55 -5.58
C ALA A 124 2.56 -2.77 -5.62
N SER A 125 2.63 -1.74 -6.45
CA SER A 125 3.81 -0.87 -6.49
C SER A 125 4.08 -0.20 -5.14
N THR A 126 3.04 0.33 -4.48
CA THR A 126 3.19 0.96 -3.16
C THR A 126 3.61 -0.06 -2.09
N LEU A 127 2.99 -1.24 -2.06
CA LEU A 127 3.37 -2.35 -1.17
C LEU A 127 4.83 -2.77 -1.35
N SER A 128 5.34 -2.76 -2.58
CA SER A 128 6.74 -3.10 -2.84
C SER A 128 7.74 -2.13 -2.21
N THR A 129 7.33 -0.90 -1.92
CA THR A 129 8.17 0.08 -1.23
C THR A 129 8.15 -0.09 0.29
N LEU A 130 7.16 -0.81 0.82
CA LEU A 130 6.93 -0.97 2.25
C LEU A 130 7.92 -1.95 2.90
N ASP A 131 8.16 -3.10 2.25
CA ASP A 131 9.07 -4.13 2.74
C ASP A 131 9.72 -4.91 1.59
N PRO A 132 11.02 -5.23 1.65
CA PRO A 132 11.71 -6.02 0.62
C PRO A 132 11.09 -7.39 0.32
N LYS A 133 10.42 -8.02 1.30
CA LYS A 133 9.73 -9.30 1.10
C LYS A 133 8.49 -9.14 0.21
N LEU A 134 7.74 -8.05 0.41
CA LEU A 134 6.61 -7.70 -0.47
C LEU A 134 7.12 -7.42 -1.88
N ALA A 135 8.21 -6.66 -2.01
CA ALA A 135 8.84 -6.38 -3.28
C ALA A 135 9.24 -7.66 -4.03
N ALA A 136 9.87 -8.61 -3.33
CA ALA A 136 10.27 -9.89 -3.89
C ALA A 136 9.06 -10.72 -4.34
N SER A 137 8.06 -10.90 -3.48
CA SER A 137 6.85 -11.69 -3.80
C SER A 137 6.10 -11.12 -5.02
N ILE A 138 5.96 -9.79 -5.10
CA ILE A 138 5.34 -9.11 -6.25
C ILE A 138 6.19 -9.27 -7.52
N ALA A 139 7.51 -9.15 -7.42
CA ALA A 139 8.41 -9.33 -8.55
C ALA A 139 8.41 -10.77 -9.07
N ASP A 140 8.26 -11.76 -8.21
CA ASP A 140 8.15 -13.18 -8.58
C ASP A 140 6.83 -13.47 -9.27
N ALA A 141 5.71 -12.90 -8.78
CA ALA A 141 4.43 -12.98 -9.46
C ALA A 141 4.50 -12.38 -10.89
N LEU A 142 5.18 -11.25 -11.05
CA LEU A 142 5.40 -10.60 -12.35
C LEU A 142 6.35 -11.35 -13.28
N GLU A 143 7.29 -12.12 -12.73
CA GLU A 143 8.14 -13.02 -13.51
C GLU A 143 7.34 -14.23 -14.01
N LEU A 144 6.57 -14.85 -13.11
CA LEU A 144 5.76 -16.02 -13.44
C LEU A 144 4.65 -15.69 -14.44
N GLN A 145 4.03 -14.51 -14.31
CA GLN A 145 2.96 -14.06 -15.17
C GLN A 145 3.12 -12.58 -15.57
N PRO A 146 3.91 -12.29 -16.64
CA PRO A 146 4.13 -10.91 -17.09
C PRO A 146 2.86 -10.16 -17.52
N THR A 147 1.80 -10.88 -17.89
CA THR A 147 0.50 -10.27 -18.28
C THR A 147 -0.17 -9.52 -17.12
N LEU A 148 0.21 -9.79 -15.87
CA LEU A 148 -0.28 -9.07 -14.69
C LEU A 148 -0.04 -7.55 -14.78
N ALA A 149 1.05 -7.13 -15.44
CA ALA A 149 1.38 -5.71 -15.60
C ALA A 149 0.64 -5.02 -16.76
N SER A 150 -0.07 -5.75 -17.61
CA SER A 150 -0.59 -5.21 -18.88
C SER A 150 -2.05 -5.56 -19.18
N SER A 151 -2.41 -6.84 -19.14
CA SER A 151 -3.66 -7.33 -19.74
C SER A 151 -4.37 -8.42 -18.93
N ALA A 152 -3.89 -8.74 -17.73
CA ALA A 152 -4.58 -9.68 -16.85
C ALA A 152 -5.92 -9.12 -16.36
N SER A 153 -6.79 -10.01 -15.89
CA SER A 153 -8.05 -9.61 -15.25
C SER A 153 -7.81 -8.86 -13.94
N PHE A 154 -8.76 -8.03 -13.51
CA PHE A 154 -8.67 -7.35 -12.20
C PHE A 154 -8.62 -8.33 -11.04
N THR A 155 -9.34 -9.46 -11.15
CA THR A 155 -9.26 -10.55 -10.18
C THR A 155 -7.86 -11.15 -10.11
N ASP A 156 -7.23 -11.44 -11.26
CA ASP A 156 -5.86 -11.95 -11.28
C ASP A 156 -4.87 -10.94 -10.69
N GLN A 157 -5.00 -9.66 -11.02
CA GLN A 157 -4.14 -8.61 -10.46
C GLN A 157 -4.30 -8.53 -8.94
N PHE A 158 -5.52 -8.52 -8.43
CA PHE A 158 -5.77 -8.49 -7.00
C PHE A 158 -5.19 -9.73 -6.30
N CYS A 159 -5.56 -10.93 -6.75
CA CYS A 159 -5.15 -12.18 -6.11
C CYS A 159 -3.62 -12.36 -6.13
N LYS A 160 -2.95 -12.04 -7.24
CA LYS A 160 -1.52 -12.35 -7.43
C LYS A 160 -0.58 -11.21 -7.06
N LEU A 161 -1.01 -9.95 -7.16
CA LEU A 161 -0.16 -8.79 -6.85
C LEU A 161 -0.46 -8.15 -5.49
N VAL A 162 -1.61 -8.46 -4.87
CA VAL A 162 -2.02 -7.85 -3.59
C VAL A 162 -2.26 -8.92 -2.54
N GLU A 163 -3.25 -9.81 -2.74
CA GLU A 163 -3.64 -10.82 -1.74
C GLU A 163 -2.51 -11.81 -1.45
N GLY A 164 -1.95 -12.46 -2.47
CA GLY A 164 -0.86 -13.43 -2.32
C GLY A 164 0.34 -12.87 -1.55
N PRO A 165 0.94 -11.74 -1.99
CA PRO A 165 2.04 -11.10 -1.28
C PRO A 165 1.71 -10.74 0.17
N LEU A 166 0.50 -10.23 0.45
CA LEU A 166 0.08 -9.89 1.82
C LEU A 166 -0.11 -11.13 2.70
N CYS A 167 -0.67 -12.22 2.16
CA CYS A 167 -0.83 -13.48 2.89
C CYS A 167 0.52 -14.11 3.28
N GLU A 168 1.48 -14.12 2.34
CA GLU A 168 2.85 -14.56 2.61
C GLU A 168 3.52 -13.66 3.67
N PHE A 169 3.34 -12.35 3.54
CA PHE A 169 3.91 -11.37 4.45
C PHE A 169 3.35 -11.45 5.88
N ALA A 170 2.04 -11.65 6.01
CA ALA A 170 1.33 -11.79 7.28
C ALA A 170 1.84 -12.98 8.10
N SER A 171 2.33 -14.03 7.46
CA SER A 171 2.94 -15.19 8.13
C SER A 171 4.27 -14.83 8.82
N SER A 172 4.87 -13.69 8.48
CA SER A 172 6.18 -13.26 8.98
C SER A 172 6.19 -11.92 9.71
N THR A 173 5.02 -11.31 9.92
CA THR A 173 4.88 -9.99 10.55
C THR A 173 3.77 -9.95 11.59
N PRO A 174 3.98 -9.29 12.74
CA PRO A 174 3.01 -9.26 13.83
C PRO A 174 2.05 -8.06 13.78
N TYR A 175 1.96 -7.35 12.64
CA TYR A 175 1.16 -6.13 12.51
C TYR A 175 0.34 -6.14 11.21
N PRO A 176 -0.86 -5.52 11.20
CA PRO A 176 -1.67 -5.42 10.01
C PRO A 176 -1.13 -4.34 9.05
N ILE A 177 -1.40 -4.53 7.76
CA ILE A 177 -1.18 -3.52 6.72
C ILE A 177 -2.52 -2.89 6.36
N ALA A 178 -2.59 -1.56 6.39
CA ALA A 178 -3.79 -0.81 6.01
C ALA A 178 -3.74 -0.44 4.53
N ILE A 179 -4.84 -0.69 3.81
CA ILE A 179 -5.08 -0.18 2.47
C ILE A 179 -6.30 0.74 2.55
N VAL A 180 -6.14 1.99 2.13
CA VAL A 180 -7.19 3.00 2.18
C VAL A 180 -7.68 3.29 0.76
N LEU A 181 -8.97 3.02 0.52
CA LEU A 181 -9.66 3.36 -0.72
C LEU A 181 -10.70 4.44 -0.44
N ASP A 182 -10.69 5.49 -1.24
CA ASP A 182 -11.63 6.61 -1.12
C ASP A 182 -12.35 6.88 -2.45
N ALA A 183 -13.54 7.48 -2.37
CA ALA A 183 -14.37 7.86 -3.52
C ALA A 183 -14.79 6.69 -4.44
N LEU A 184 -15.03 5.50 -3.88
CA LEU A 184 -15.48 4.32 -4.64
C LEU A 184 -16.79 4.54 -5.44
N ASP A 185 -17.55 5.58 -5.11
CA ASP A 185 -18.80 5.99 -5.75
C ASP A 185 -18.65 7.04 -6.87
N GLU A 186 -17.43 7.53 -7.13
CA GLU A 186 -17.15 8.51 -8.21
C GLU A 186 -17.06 7.91 -9.63
#